data_AF-A0A8S2Z1H5-F1
#
_entry.id   AF-A0A8S2Z1H5-F1
#
_cell.length_a   1.000
_cell.length_b   1.000
_cell.length_c   1.000
_cell.angle_alpha   90.00
_cell.angle_beta   90.00
_cell.angle_gamma   90.00
#
_symmetry.space_group_name_H-M   'P 1'
#
loop_
_entity.id
_entity.type
_entity.pdbx_description
1 polymer ?
#
loop_
_entity_poly.entity_id
_entity_poly.type
_entity_poly.pdbx_seq_one_letter_code
_entity_poly.pdbx_strand_id
1 'polypeptide(L)'
;IDNYIKSCIPCAQFNPRRQKPLGTLKPIQPPDGVWQLVAMNFHGPITPTTQRGNKYIISLTDVLSKFVITKAVRDNTTLTA
;
A
#
# COMPACT_ATOMS: atom_id res chain seq x y z
N ILE A 1 -13.89 27.09 -31.66
CA ILE A 1 -14.56 26.27 -30.63
C ILE A 1 -13.60 25.97 -29.47
N ASP A 2 -12.40 25.44 -29.74
CA ASP A 2 -11.41 25.13 -28.68
C ASP A 2 -11.04 26.31 -27.78
N ASN A 3 -10.81 27.49 -28.36
CA ASN A 3 -10.47 28.68 -27.56
C ASN A 3 -11.61 29.11 -26.63
N TYR A 4 -12.86 28.92 -27.06
CA TYR A 4 -14.05 29.20 -26.25
C TYR A 4 -14.16 28.22 -25.06
N ILE A 5 -13.88 26.93 -25.31
CA ILE A 5 -13.89 25.91 -24.25
C ILE A 5 -12.75 26.13 -23.25
N LYS A 6 -11.57 26.55 -23.72
CA LYS A 6 -10.42 26.89 -22.86
C LYS A 6 -10.64 28.14 -22.00
N SER A 7 -11.40 29.12 -22.48
CA SER A 7 -11.76 30.33 -21.71
C SER A 7 -13.01 30.17 -20.84
N CYS A 8 -13.77 29.07 -21.01
CA CYS A 8 -14.99 28.81 -20.25
C CYS A 8 -14.65 28.43 -18.80
N ILE A 9 -14.88 29.35 -17.87
CA ILE A 9 -14.66 29.16 -16.43
C ILE A 9 -15.43 27.94 -15.88
N PRO A 10 -16.74 27.76 -16.18
CA PRO A 10 -17.47 26.57 -15.74
C PRO A 10 -16.85 25.28 -16.28
N CYS A 11 -16.44 25.27 -17.55
CA CYS A 11 -15.84 24.11 -18.19
C CYS A 11 -14.50 23.73 -17.52
N ALA A 12 -13.67 24.72 -17.16
CA ALA A 12 -12.41 24.50 -16.47
C ALA A 12 -12.60 23.99 -15.03
N GLN A 13 -13.66 24.44 -14.35
CA GLN A 13 -13.95 24.02 -12.97
C GLN A 13 -14.57 22.62 -12.89
N PHE A 14 -15.48 22.28 -13.80
CA PHE A 14 -16.28 21.05 -13.70
C PHE A 14 -15.76 19.90 -14.56
N ASN A 15 -14.87 20.14 -15.53
CA ASN A 15 -14.24 19.06 -16.29
C ASN A 15 -12.83 18.76 -15.74
N PRO A 16 -12.67 17.77 -14.84
CA PRO A 16 -11.36 17.39 -14.35
C PRO A 16 -10.49 16.86 -15.48
N ARG A 17 -9.24 17.29 -15.52
CA ARG A 17 -8.24 16.76 -16.46
C ARG A 17 -8.01 15.27 -16.16
N ARG A 18 -8.49 14.40 -17.05
CA ARG A 18 -8.36 12.94 -16.91
C ARG A 18 -6.92 12.42 -17.09
N GLN A 19 -6.08 13.19 -17.78
CA GLN A 19 -4.67 12.86 -17.97
C GLN A 19 -3.86 13.44 -16.81
N LYS A 20 -3.61 12.61 -15.79
CA LYS A 20 -2.57 12.89 -14.80
C LYS A 20 -1.18 12.67 -15.45
N PRO A 21 -0.15 13.44 -15.08
CA PRO A 21 1.22 13.11 -15.46
C PRO A 21 1.54 11.69 -15.01
N LEU A 22 2.32 10.96 -15.82
CA LEU A 22 2.82 9.65 -15.41
C LEU A 22 3.71 9.84 -14.19
N GLY A 23 3.34 9.20 -13.08
CA GLY A 23 4.18 9.14 -11.89
C GLY A 23 5.25 8.06 -12.06
N THR A 24 6.52 8.41 -11.88
CA THR A 24 7.61 7.42 -11.86
C THR A 24 7.66 6.72 -10.51
N LEU A 25 7.65 5.39 -10.50
CA LEU A 25 7.88 4.60 -9.29
C LEU A 25 9.34 4.80 -8.84
N LYS A 26 9.55 4.94 -7.52
CA LYS A 26 10.88 4.96 -6.90
C LYS A 26 11.14 3.59 -6.26
N PRO A 27 11.81 2.64 -6.94
CA PRO A 27 12.09 1.34 -6.37
C PRO A 27 13.08 1.45 -5.22
N ILE A 28 12.95 0.56 -4.24
CA ILE A 28 13.94 0.38 -3.18
C ILE A 28 15.09 -0.43 -3.76
N GLN A 29 16.33 0.03 -3.53
CA GLN A 29 17.51 -0.72 -3.95
C GLN A 29 17.58 -2.05 -3.18
N PRO A 30 17.91 -3.17 -3.84
CA PRO A 30 18.11 -4.44 -3.14
C PRO A 30 19.21 -4.27 -2.08
N PRO A 31 19.01 -4.78 -0.85
CA PRO A 31 20.09 -4.80 0.13
C PRO A 31 21.17 -5.83 -0.26
N ASP A 32 22.37 -5.69 0.28
CA ASP A 32 23.53 -6.53 -0.06
C ASP A 32 23.45 -7.95 0.52
N GLY A 33 22.62 -8.14 1.55
CA GLY A 33 22.49 -9.40 2.26
C GLY A 33 21.07 -9.69 2.73
N VAL A 34 20.81 -10.98 2.98
CA VAL A 34 19.54 -11.44 3.58
C VAL A 34 19.40 -10.84 4.97
N TRP A 35 18.16 -10.48 5.33
CA TRP A 35 17.78 -9.89 6.62
C TRP A 35 18.30 -8.48 6.90
N GLN A 36 18.92 -7.81 5.91
CA GLN A 36 19.33 -6.41 6.05
C GLN A 36 18.17 -5.42 5.89
N LEU A 37 17.12 -5.80 5.15
CA LEU A 37 15.91 -5.01 4.99
C LEU A 37 14.68 -5.92 5.09
N VAL A 38 13.83 -5.64 6.07
CA VAL A 38 12.59 -6.40 6.31
C VAL A 38 11.39 -5.49 6.14
N ALA A 39 10.45 -5.92 5.31
CA ALA A 39 9.15 -5.29 5.19
C ALA A 39 8.16 -5.95 6.16
N MET A 40 7.53 -5.14 7.01
CA MET A 40 6.49 -5.58 7.93
C MET A 40 5.13 -5.07 7.48
N ASN A 41 4.11 -5.92 7.53
CA ASN A 41 2.74 -5.52 7.22
C ASN A 41 1.71 -6.29 8.05
N PHE A 42 0.58 -5.65 8.34
CA PHE A 42 -0.62 -6.31 8.83
C PHE A 42 -1.63 -6.47 7.69
N HIS A 43 -2.18 -7.67 7.56
CA HIS A 43 -3.24 -7.99 6.62
C HIS A 43 -4.54 -8.17 7.39
N GLY A 44 -5.56 -7.38 7.07
CA GLY A 44 -6.87 -7.47 7.69
C GLY A 44 -7.52 -6.09 7.92
N PRO A 45 -8.63 -6.02 8.67
CA PRO A 45 -9.24 -7.13 9.40
C PRO A 45 -9.88 -8.18 8.47
N ILE A 46 -9.66 -9.46 8.77
CA ILE A 46 -10.21 -10.62 8.06
C ILE A 46 -11.50 -11.05 8.74
N THR A 47 -12.56 -11.20 7.94
CA THR A 47 -13.88 -11.64 8.37
C THR A 47 -14.26 -12.92 7.61
N PRO A 48 -14.79 -13.96 8.29
CA PRO A 48 -15.11 -14.02 9.71
C PRO A 48 -13.87 -14.14 10.61
N THR A 49 -13.98 -13.59 11.82
CA THR A 49 -12.96 -13.73 12.87
C THR A 49 -12.74 -15.20 13.18
N THR A 50 -11.49 -15.61 13.35
CA THR A 50 -11.17 -16.99 13.75
C THR A 50 -11.73 -17.32 15.14
N GLN A 51 -11.89 -18.60 15.47
CA GLN A 51 -12.33 -19.05 16.80
C GLN A 51 -11.44 -18.51 17.95
N ARG A 52 -10.17 -18.22 17.68
CA ARG A 52 -9.21 -17.68 18.66
C ARG A 52 -9.23 -16.15 18.77
N GLY A 53 -10.13 -15.48 18.05
CA GLY A 53 -10.26 -14.02 18.01
C GLY A 53 -9.26 -13.32 17.09
N ASN A 54 -8.46 -14.07 16.31
CA ASN A 54 -7.52 -13.47 15.37
C ASN A 54 -8.27 -12.84 14.20
N LYS A 55 -7.95 -11.56 13.94
CA LYS A 55 -8.54 -10.73 12.88
C LYS A 55 -7.50 -10.28 11.86
N TYR A 56 -6.22 -10.46 12.14
CA TYR A 56 -5.15 -10.01 11.28
C TYR A 56 -4.08 -11.09 11.11
N ILE A 57 -3.30 -10.97 10.04
CA ILE A 57 -2.05 -11.68 9.85
C ILE A 57 -0.95 -10.64 9.82
N ILE A 58 0.03 -10.73 10.73
CA ILE A 58 1.26 -9.95 10.59
C ILE A 58 2.25 -10.75 9.75
N SER A 59 2.90 -10.09 8.79
CA SER A 59 3.94 -10.66 7.94
C SER A 59 5.23 -9.86 8.05
N LEU A 60 6.35 -10.54 8.27
CA LEU A 60 7.71 -9.99 8.11
C LEU A 60 8.34 -10.66 6.90
N THR A 61 8.74 -9.85 5.91
CA THR A 61 9.29 -10.32 4.64
C THR A 61 10.70 -9.79 4.49
N ASP A 62 11.69 -10.67 4.34
CA ASP A 62 13.02 -10.28 3.90
C ASP A 62 12.94 -9.79 2.45
N VAL A 63 13.36 -8.55 2.21
CA VAL A 63 13.19 -7.91 0.90
C VAL A 63 14.08 -8.55 -0.16
N LEU A 64 15.21 -9.16 0.21
CA LEU A 64 16.13 -9.79 -0.75
C LEU A 64 15.66 -11.19 -1.15
N SER A 65 15.59 -12.12 -0.20
CA SER A 65 15.27 -13.54 -0.43
C SER A 65 13.78 -13.79 -0.66
N LYS A 66 12.92 -12.83 -0.33
CA LYS A 66 11.46 -12.98 -0.29
C LYS A 66 10.98 -14.01 0.74
N PHE A 67 11.82 -14.41 1.68
CA PHE A 67 11.43 -15.28 2.78
C PHE A 67 10.44 -14.54 3.69
N VAL A 68 9.36 -15.22 4.11
CA VAL A 68 8.27 -14.62 4.88
C VAL A 68 8.03 -15.39 6.17
N ILE A 69 7.93 -14.66 7.27
CA ILE A 69 7.41 -15.14 8.56
C ILE A 69 6.03 -14.54 8.75
N THR A 70 5.04 -15.37 9.09
CA THR A 70 3.68 -14.89 9.36
C THR A 70 3.14 -15.38 10.70
N LYS A 71 2.26 -14.58 11.30
CA LYS A 71 1.55 -14.93 12.54
C LYS A 71 0.12 -14.39 12.53
N ALA A 72 -0.82 -15.20 12.98
CA ALA A 72 -2.20 -14.77 13.19
C ALA A 72 -2.30 -14.00 14.51
N VAL A 73 -2.92 -12.81 14.47
CA VAL A 73 -2.99 -11.87 15.59
C VAL A 73 -4.38 -11.22 15.70
N ARG A 74 -4.71 -10.71 16.90
CA ARG A 74 -6.06 -10.18 17.21
C ARG A 74 -6.24 -8.71 16.84
N ASP A 75 -5.15 -7.95 16.80
CA ASP A 75 -5.13 -6.52 16.49
C ASP A 75 -3.89 -6.17 15.66
N ASN A 76 -3.80 -4.90 15.23
CA ASN A 76 -2.69 -4.34 14.45
C ASN A 76 -1.92 -3.27 15.24
N THR A 77 -1.82 -3.44 16.56
CA THR A 77 -1.16 -2.46 17.44
C THR A 77 0.35 -2.67 17.51
N THR A 78 1.06 -1.66 18.02
CA THR A 78 2.52 -1.71 18.23
C THR A 78 2.94 -2.75 19.27
N LEU A 79 2.08 -3.10 20.23
CA LEU A 79 2.36 -4.16 21.22
C LEU A 79 2.36 -5.55 20.58
N THR A 80 1.64 -5.72 19.48
CA THR A 80 1.52 -6.96 18.72
C THR A 80 2.64 -7.11 17.69
N ALA A 81 3.24 -5.99 17.25
CA ALA A 81 4.28 -5.92 16.24
C ALA A 81 5.65 -6.39 16.74
#